data_AF-A0A9Q3BWV8-F1
#
_entry.id   AF-A0A9Q3BWV8-F1
#
_cell.length_a   1.000
_cell.length_b   1.000
_cell.length_c   1.000
_cell.angle_alpha   90.00
_cell.angle_beta   90.00
_cell.angle_gamma   90.00
#
_symmetry.space_group_name_H-M   'P 1'
#
loop_
_entity.id
_entity.type
_entity.pdbx_description
1 polymer ?
#
loop_
_entity_poly.entity_id
_entity_poly.type
_entity_poly.pdbx_seq_one_letter_code
_entity_poly.pdbx_strand_id
1 'polypeptide(L)'
;MDRSEIAKLVILNKRNYIAWTLEMKAELSFINCMKYVEGIELDFTGDKKEKSFCLLIRCLNNNTSLFVSNKIQPQQDGDGKALWELPKEEFVGSGIQAHGAAGSIL
;
A
#
# COMPACT_ATOMS: atom_id res chain seq x y z
N MET A 1 -2.35 16.87 -20.03
CA MET A 1 -2.54 16.71 -18.58
C MET A 1 -1.22 17.09 -17.93
N ASP A 2 -1.20 18.24 -17.28
CA ASP A 2 -0.02 18.80 -16.63
C ASP A 2 0.38 17.87 -15.46
N ARG A 3 1.64 17.43 -15.41
CA ARG A 3 2.15 16.48 -14.40
C ARG A 3 2.64 17.21 -13.13
N SER A 4 2.11 18.40 -12.88
CA SER A 4 2.53 19.30 -11.80
C SER A 4 1.80 19.06 -10.48
N GLU A 5 0.83 18.14 -10.42
CA GLU A 5 0.39 17.58 -9.15
C GLU A 5 1.48 16.64 -8.61
N ILE A 6 2.46 17.25 -7.96
CA ILE A 6 3.26 16.58 -6.94
C ILE A 6 2.25 15.91 -6.04
N ALA A 7 2.16 14.58 -6.10
CA ALA A 7 1.44 13.78 -5.13
C ALA A 7 1.74 14.38 -3.76
N LYS A 8 0.74 14.94 -3.08
CA LYS A 8 0.96 15.66 -1.83
C LYS A 8 1.69 14.69 -0.90
N LEU A 9 2.97 14.95 -0.64
CA LEU A 9 3.80 14.05 0.14
C LEU A 9 3.30 14.11 1.58
N VAL A 10 2.58 13.08 2.02
CA VAL A 10 1.94 13.07 3.35
C VAL A 10 2.93 12.52 4.37
N ILE A 11 3.16 13.26 5.48
CA ILE A 11 3.70 12.65 6.71
C ILE A 11 2.59 11.76 7.26
N LEU A 12 2.69 10.44 7.12
CA LEU A 12 1.69 9.55 7.70
C LEU A 12 1.77 9.57 9.24
N ASN A 13 0.61 9.64 9.85
CA ASN A 13 0.38 9.48 11.27
C ASN A 13 -1.03 8.92 11.51
N LYS A 14 -1.33 8.55 12.75
CA LYS A 14 -2.63 7.91 13.09
C LYS A 14 -3.85 8.75 12.69
N ARG A 15 -3.74 10.09 12.65
CA ARG A 15 -4.86 11.00 12.37
C ARG A 15 -5.17 11.16 10.87
N ASN A 16 -4.16 11.00 10.01
CA ASN A 16 -4.33 11.16 8.56
C ASN A 16 -4.20 9.86 7.77
N TYR A 17 -3.82 8.76 8.41
CA TYR A 17 -3.68 7.45 7.77
C TYR A 17 -4.96 7.00 7.04
N ILE A 18 -6.14 7.18 7.65
CA ILE A 18 -7.43 6.82 7.02
C ILE A 18 -7.68 7.66 5.76
N ALA A 19 -7.44 8.97 5.81
CA ALA A 19 -7.62 9.85 4.67
C ALA A 19 -6.67 9.47 3.52
N TRP A 20 -5.39 9.27 3.82
CA TRP A 20 -4.40 8.79 2.85
C TRP A 20 -4.80 7.45 2.25
N THR A 21 -5.29 6.52 3.07
CA THR A 21 -5.75 5.20 2.59
C THR A 21 -6.88 5.36 1.58
N LEU A 22 -7.87 6.23 1.83
CA LEU A 22 -8.98 6.47 0.90
C LEU A 22 -8.50 7.04 -0.43
N GLU A 23 -7.59 8.02 -0.41
CA GLU A 23 -6.99 8.59 -1.61
C GLU A 23 -6.21 7.53 -2.40
N MET A 24 -5.36 6.75 -1.73
CA MET A 24 -4.59 5.70 -2.39
C MET A 24 -5.47 4.60 -2.96
N LYS A 25 -6.57 4.22 -2.29
CA LYS A 25 -7.53 3.25 -2.84
C LYS A 25 -8.13 3.74 -4.16
N ALA A 26 -8.43 5.03 -4.27
CA ALA A 26 -8.95 5.62 -5.50
C ALA A 26 -7.90 5.57 -6.63
N GLU A 27 -6.67 6.00 -6.34
CA GLU A 27 -5.56 5.98 -7.31
C GLU A 27 -5.21 4.55 -7.76
N LEU A 28 -5.11 3.60 -6.82
CA LEU A 28 -4.86 2.19 -7.12
C LEU A 28 -5.99 1.55 -7.93
N SER A 29 -7.24 1.95 -7.68
CA SER A 29 -8.38 1.50 -8.49
C SER A 29 -8.31 2.06 -9.91
N PHE A 30 -7.93 3.33 -10.06
CA PHE A 30 -7.76 3.98 -11.35
C PHE A 30 -6.69 3.28 -12.22
N ILE A 31 -5.60 2.80 -11.61
CA ILE A 31 -4.56 2.04 -12.31
C ILE A 31 -4.77 0.51 -12.31
N ASN A 32 -5.96 0.03 -11.95
CA ASN A 32 -6.31 -1.40 -11.90
C ASN A 32 -5.38 -2.26 -11.01
N CYS A 33 -4.86 -1.69 -9.92
CA CYS A 33 -3.97 -2.36 -8.98
C CYS A 33 -4.61 -2.65 -7.60
N MET A 34 -5.83 -2.14 -7.34
CA MET A 34 -6.47 -2.27 -6.02
C MET A 34 -6.65 -3.73 -5.57
N LYS A 35 -7.22 -4.58 -6.45
CA LYS A 35 -7.41 -6.01 -6.16
C LYS A 35 -6.10 -6.76 -5.93
N TYR A 36 -5.01 -6.30 -6.56
CA TYR A 36 -3.69 -6.88 -6.36
C TYR A 36 -3.12 -6.52 -4.97
N VAL A 37 -3.15 -5.24 -4.57
CA VAL A 37 -2.63 -4.84 -3.26
C VAL A 37 -3.46 -5.37 -2.09
N GLU A 38 -4.77 -5.60 -2.29
CA GLU A 38 -5.63 -6.30 -1.30
C GLU A 38 -5.44 -7.83 -1.32
N GLY A 39 -4.62 -8.36 -2.23
CA GLY A 39 -4.34 -9.79 -2.33
C GLY A 39 -5.51 -10.64 -2.85
N ILE A 40 -6.53 -10.02 -3.43
CA ILE A 40 -7.70 -10.68 -4.04
C ILE A 40 -7.30 -11.31 -5.38
N GLU A 41 -6.49 -10.61 -6.16
CA GLU A 41 -5.99 -11.11 -7.44
C GLU A 41 -4.59 -11.69 -7.27
N LEU A 42 -4.49 -13.01 -7.47
CA LEU A 42 -3.24 -13.76 -7.45
C LEU A 42 -2.60 -13.89 -8.84
N ASP A 43 -3.25 -13.39 -9.89
CA ASP A 43 -2.68 -13.45 -11.25
C ASP A 43 -1.83 -12.19 -11.48
N PHE A 44 -0.51 -12.39 -11.46
CA PHE A 44 0.46 -11.30 -11.37
C PHE A 44 1.05 -11.01 -12.75
N THR A 45 0.81 -9.81 -13.27
CA THR A 45 1.74 -9.22 -14.23
C THR A 45 2.79 -8.43 -13.44
N GLY A 46 4.07 -8.51 -13.83
CA GLY A 46 5.13 -7.67 -13.22
C GLY A 46 4.78 -6.18 -13.25
N ASP A 47 4.00 -5.78 -14.25
CA ASP A 47 3.43 -4.46 -14.42
C ASP A 47 2.59 -3.97 -13.21
N LYS A 48 1.73 -4.81 -12.62
CA LYS A 48 0.93 -4.41 -11.45
C LYS A 48 1.79 -4.23 -10.20
N LYS A 49 2.80 -5.08 -10.02
CA LYS A 49 3.74 -5.00 -8.89
C LYS A 49 4.45 -3.66 -8.89
N GLU A 50 5.10 -3.34 -10.00
CA GLU A 50 5.91 -2.14 -10.16
C GLU A 50 5.05 -0.88 -10.15
N LYS A 51 3.91 -0.85 -10.89
CA LYS A 51 3.03 0.33 -10.94
C LYS A 51 2.50 0.72 -9.56
N SER A 52 2.00 -0.26 -8.80
CA SER A 52 1.49 0.00 -7.45
C SER A 52 2.61 0.41 -6.49
N PHE A 53 3.79 -0.21 -6.58
CA PHE A 53 4.96 0.18 -5.79
C PHE A 53 5.37 1.64 -6.06
N CYS A 54 5.53 2.01 -7.33
CA CYS A 54 5.91 3.37 -7.73
C CYS A 54 4.89 4.41 -7.30
N LEU A 55 3.59 4.12 -7.44
CA LEU A 55 2.53 5.01 -6.99
C LEU A 55 2.62 5.25 -5.47
N LEU A 56 2.66 4.16 -4.69
CA LEU A 56 2.68 4.25 -3.24
C LEU A 56 3.91 5.01 -2.74
N ILE A 57 5.12 4.69 -3.22
CA ILE A 57 6.35 5.42 -2.84
C ILE A 57 6.27 6.91 -3.16
N ARG A 58 5.72 7.29 -4.33
CA ARG A 58 5.61 8.70 -4.75
C ARG A 58 4.65 9.51 -3.90
N CYS A 59 3.72 8.85 -3.21
CA CYS A 59 2.75 9.49 -2.32
C CYS A 59 3.21 9.52 -0.86
N LEU A 60 4.39 8.94 -0.55
CA LEU A 60 5.01 9.01 0.76
C LEU A 60 6.04 10.15 0.80
N ASN A 61 6.11 10.83 1.94
CA ASN A 61 7.18 11.78 2.16
C ASN A 61 8.48 11.12 2.65
N ASN A 62 9.56 11.89 2.73
CA ASN A 62 10.88 11.39 3.12
C ASN A 62 10.90 10.60 4.44
N ASN A 63 10.14 11.03 5.46
CA ASN A 63 10.12 10.35 6.76
C ASN A 63 9.43 8.99 6.67
N THR A 64 8.29 8.90 5.98
CA THR A 64 7.57 7.64 5.80
C THR A 64 8.29 6.73 4.81
N SER A 65 8.93 7.28 3.78
CA SER A 65 9.81 6.54 2.88
C SER A 65 10.98 5.91 3.63
N LEU A 66 11.61 6.63 4.57
CA LEU A 66 12.69 6.10 5.40
C LEU A 66 12.21 4.99 6.35
N PHE A 67 11.01 5.14 6.91
CA PHE A 67 10.39 4.08 7.71
C PHE A 67 10.19 2.81 6.88
N VAL A 68 9.57 2.95 5.70
CA VAL A 68 9.33 1.85 4.77
C VAL A 68 10.63 1.19 4.34
N SER A 69 11.66 1.96 3.97
CA SER A 69 12.94 1.42 3.51
C SER A 69 13.65 0.59 4.57
N ASN A 70 13.43 0.89 5.86
CA ASN A 70 14.00 0.12 6.97
C ASN A 70 13.23 -1.17 7.27
N LYS A 71 12.02 -1.34 6.72
CA LYS A 71 11.12 -2.46 7.02
C LYS A 71 10.95 -3.42 5.84
N ILE A 72 11.03 -2.90 4.62
CA ILE A 72 10.89 -3.69 3.41
C ILE A 72 12.05 -4.69 3.28
N GLN A 73 11.73 -5.96 3.04
CA GLN A 73 12.75 -6.98 2.83
C GLN A 73 13.24 -6.93 1.36
N PRO A 74 14.49 -7.32 1.06
CA PRO A 74 15.03 -7.24 -0.31
C PRO A 74 14.16 -7.96 -1.37
N GLN A 75 13.54 -9.08 -1.00
CA GLN A 75 12.65 -9.85 -1.89
C GLN A 75 11.26 -9.22 -2.07
N GLN A 76 10.94 -8.17 -1.32
CA GLN A 76 9.69 -7.41 -1.40
C GLN A 76 9.89 -6.08 -2.15
N ASP A 77 11.13 -5.74 -2.53
CA ASP A 77 11.41 -4.54 -3.30
C ASP A 77 10.67 -4.58 -4.65
N GLY A 78 10.07 -3.45 -5.03
CA GLY A 78 9.21 -3.36 -6.21
C GLY A 78 7.85 -4.04 -6.09
N ASP A 79 7.48 -4.61 -4.94
CA ASP A 79 6.17 -5.25 -4.72
C ASP A 79 5.21 -4.29 -3.98
N GLY A 80 4.28 -3.68 -4.73
CA GLY A 80 3.35 -2.71 -4.14
C GLY A 80 2.36 -3.32 -3.12
N LYS A 81 2.11 -4.64 -3.15
CA LYS A 81 1.32 -5.32 -2.11
C LYS A 81 2.09 -5.36 -0.79
N ALA A 82 3.37 -5.69 -0.84
CA ALA A 82 4.21 -5.68 0.37
C ALA A 82 4.28 -4.26 0.97
N LEU A 83 4.43 -3.24 0.12
CA LEU A 83 4.47 -1.85 0.54
C LEU A 83 3.14 -1.36 1.15
N TRP A 84 2.00 -1.84 0.66
CA TRP A 84 0.68 -1.45 1.15
C TRP A 84 0.43 -1.80 2.62
N GLU A 85 0.95 -2.94 3.08
CA GLU A 85 0.72 -3.41 4.46
C GLU A 85 1.64 -2.73 5.49
N LEU A 86 2.84 -2.27 5.09
CA LEU A 86 3.83 -1.70 6.03
C LEU A 86 3.32 -0.48 6.83
N PRO A 87 2.68 0.54 6.22
CA PRO A 87 2.16 1.68 6.99
C PRO A 87 1.03 1.30 7.96
N LYS A 88 0.27 0.23 7.67
CA LYS A 88 -0.83 -0.22 8.52
C LYS A 88 -0.32 -0.70 9.87
N GLU A 89 0.78 -1.45 9.89
CA GLU A 89 1.41 -1.95 11.11
C GLU A 89 1.81 -0.81 12.06
N GLU A 90 2.33 0.29 11.51
CA GLU A 90 2.81 1.45 12.27
C GLU A 90 1.68 2.36 12.76
N PHE A 91 0.71 2.66 11.89
CA PHE A 91 -0.25 3.74 12.17
C PHE A 91 -1.60 3.26 12.68
N VAL A 92 -1.97 1.99 12.48
CA VAL A 92 -3.15 1.38 13.09
C VAL A 92 -2.77 0.56 14.33
N GLY A 93 -1.50 0.17 14.44
CA GLY A 93 -1.04 -0.87 15.36
C GLY A 93 -1.41 -2.26 14.81
N SER A 94 -0.70 -3.29 15.25
CA SER A 94 -0.91 -4.71 14.90
C SER A 94 -2.24 -5.31 15.42
N GLY A 95 -3.30 -4.50 15.49
CA GLY A 95 -4.59 -4.84 16.06
C GLY A 95 -5.63 -5.25 15.03
N ILE A 96 -5.27 -6.11 14.07
CA ILE A 96 -6.26 -6.97 13.38
C ILE A 96 -5.58 -8.32 13.18
N GLN A 97 -5.69 -9.20 14.18
CA GLN A 97 -5.68 -10.63 13.91
C GLN A 97 -6.77 -10.89 12.88
N ALA A 98 -6.38 -11.37 11.70
CA ALA A 98 -7.29 -11.94 10.73
C ALA A 98 -8.00 -13.16 11.37
N HIS A 99 -9.12 -12.93 12.05
CA HIS A 99 -10.16 -13.95 12.19
C HIS A 99 -11.05 -13.86 10.95
N GLY A 100 -10.43 -14.24 9.83
CA GLY A 100 -11.06 -14.54 8.57
C GLY A 100 -10.64 -15.94 8.14
N ALA A 101 -10.85 -16.94 8.99
CA ALA A 101 -10.92 -18.33 8.57
C ALA A 101 -12.40 -18.69 8.50
N ALA A 102 -12.98 -18.50 7.31
CA ALA A 102 -14.22 -19.12 6.93
C ALA A 102 -14.02 -20.64 6.88
N GLY A 103 -14.99 -21.39 7.41
CA GLY A 103 -15.44 -22.68 6.89
C GLY A 103 -14.45 -23.85 6.82
N SER A 104 -14.61 -24.77 7.77
CA SER A 104 -14.71 -26.22 7.53
C SER A 104 -15.86 -26.66 8.44
N ILE A 105 -17.07 -27.02 7.99
CA ILE A 105 -17.46 -28.20 7.20
C ILE A 105 -16.48 -29.37 7.43
N LEU A 106 -16.61 -30.03 8.58
CA LEU A 106 -17.21 -31.37 8.74
C LEU A 106 -17.48 -31.62 10.23
#